data_AF-A0A6B9Z756-F1
#
_entry.id   AF-A0A6B9Z756-F1
#
_cell.length_a   1.000
_cell.length_b   1.000
_cell.length_c   1.000
_cell.angle_alpha   90.00
_cell.angle_beta   90.00
_cell.angle_gamma   90.00
#
_symmetry.space_group_name_H-M   'P 1'
#
loop_
_entity.id
_entity.type
_entity.pdbx_description
1 polymer ?
#
loop_
_entity_poly.entity_id
_entity_poly.type
_entity_poly.pdbx_seq_one_letter_code
_entity_poly.pdbx_strand_id
1 'polypeptide(L)'
;MFAVFKEYLVNKSWIETTAMAFRHTSNQYIELFFDNSNQVELFIKGIRLAEYRVDDLAALEQLVNGFEQQEKLRVDDILSVIRDGIGMLGVSSGMHLKDALVQFGLPADFYGNPSLGYLQYGTLRLGYFEGFIDEAAILFQDDLSFDLQDPLLKDMLPAVTATSYLHEIIQLLNCSELKWHSQYEKDHMDYIVVKVGDTADMSFDLDTGYLTRIAFSIKSTQSPIIP
;
A
#
# COMPACT_ATOMS: atom_id res chain seq x y z
N MET A 1 1.05 28.32 20.07
CA MET A 1 1.36 27.22 19.15
C MET A 1 0.08 26.59 18.61
N PHE A 2 -0.75 25.97 19.44
CA PHE A 2 -2.00 25.33 19.01
C PHE A 2 -2.96 26.24 18.20
N ALA A 3 -3.10 27.52 18.57
CA ALA A 3 -3.93 28.46 17.79
C ALA A 3 -3.46 28.61 16.32
N VAL A 4 -2.15 28.56 16.08
CA VAL A 4 -1.56 28.63 14.74
C VAL A 4 -1.83 27.33 13.98
N PHE A 5 -1.73 26.17 14.65
CA PHE A 5 -2.05 24.87 14.07
C PHE A 5 -3.52 24.79 13.66
N LYS A 6 -4.42 25.26 14.52
CA LYS A 6 -5.85 25.35 14.25
C LYS A 6 -6.15 26.17 13.00
N GLU A 7 -5.58 27.37 12.90
CA GLU A 7 -5.77 28.24 11.73
C GLU A 7 -5.28 27.57 10.45
N TYR A 8 -4.11 26.93 10.50
CA TYR A 8 -3.55 26.19 9.38
C TYR A 8 -4.47 25.04 8.91
N LEU A 9 -4.94 24.20 9.85
CA LEU A 9 -5.80 23.05 9.54
C LEU A 9 -7.13 23.49 8.91
N VAL A 10 -7.75 24.55 9.42
CA VAL A 10 -8.98 25.10 8.86
C VAL A 10 -8.76 25.56 7.41
N ASN A 11 -7.61 26.17 7.11
CA ASN A 11 -7.24 26.56 5.76
C ASN A 11 -6.93 25.36 4.85
N LYS A 12 -6.60 24.19 5.42
CA LYS A 12 -6.35 22.92 4.74
C LYS A 12 -7.55 21.98 4.71
N SER A 13 -8.77 22.53 4.76
CA SER A 13 -10.00 21.74 4.64
C SER A 13 -10.18 20.71 5.76
N TRP A 14 -9.72 21.03 6.97
CA TRP A 14 -10.07 20.31 8.19
C TRP A 14 -11.08 21.10 9.02
N ILE A 15 -12.07 20.42 9.59
CA ILE A 15 -13.09 21.03 10.45
C ILE A 15 -12.80 20.66 11.89
N GLU A 16 -12.76 21.65 12.76
CA GLU A 16 -12.71 21.45 14.21
C GLU A 16 -14.00 20.75 14.69
N THR A 17 -13.87 19.55 15.26
CA THR A 17 -15.00 18.79 15.84
C THR A 17 -15.08 18.96 17.35
N THR A 18 -13.95 19.16 18.01
CA THR A 18 -13.83 19.53 19.42
C THR A 18 -12.65 20.49 19.61
N ALA A 19 -12.46 21.03 20.81
CA ALA A 19 -11.36 21.95 21.10
C ALA A 19 -9.96 21.40 20.73
N MET A 20 -9.79 20.08 20.64
CA MET A 20 -8.52 19.42 20.35
C MET A 20 -8.60 18.42 19.18
N ALA A 21 -9.71 18.37 18.46
CA ALA A 21 -9.92 17.38 17.40
C ALA A 21 -10.35 18.03 16.08
N PHE A 22 -9.80 17.54 14.98
CA PHE A 22 -10.06 18.01 13.63
C PHE A 22 -10.41 16.83 12.74
N ARG A 23 -11.40 16.99 11.87
CA ARG A 23 -11.83 15.97 10.91
C ARG A 23 -11.64 16.45 9.49
N HIS A 24 -11.18 15.58 8.60
CA HIS A 24 -10.99 15.93 7.20
C HIS A 24 -12.34 16.14 6.50
N THR A 25 -12.49 17.22 5.74
CA THR A 25 -13.76 17.57 5.08
C THR A 25 -14.21 16.54 4.04
N SER A 26 -13.29 16.04 3.20
CA SER A 26 -13.63 15.09 2.13
C SER A 26 -13.73 13.64 2.63
N ASN A 27 -13.19 13.34 3.81
CA ASN A 27 -13.22 12.00 4.40
C ASN A 27 -13.51 12.08 5.90
N GLN A 28 -14.79 11.95 6.25
CA GLN A 28 -15.27 12.12 7.63
C GLN A 28 -14.77 11.05 8.60
N TYR A 29 -14.15 9.99 8.10
CA TYR A 29 -13.59 8.93 8.92
C TYR A 29 -12.18 9.23 9.41
N ILE A 30 -11.57 10.34 8.97
CA ILE A 30 -10.18 10.69 9.28
C ILE A 30 -10.16 11.86 10.25
N GLU A 31 -9.52 11.64 11.40
CA GLU A 31 -9.45 12.61 12.49
C GLU A 31 -8.02 12.77 13.00
N LEU A 32 -7.65 14.02 13.31
CA LEU A 32 -6.45 14.36 14.06
C LEU A 32 -6.86 14.81 15.45
N PHE A 33 -6.24 14.22 16.46
CA PHE A 33 -6.39 14.63 17.85
C PHE A 33 -5.08 15.21 18.35
N PHE A 34 -5.14 16.40 18.93
CA PHE A 34 -4.01 17.07 19.53
C PHE A 34 -4.05 16.84 21.04
N ASP A 35 -2.93 16.43 21.61
CA ASP A 35 -2.82 16.36 23.05
C ASP A 35 -2.18 17.64 23.63
N ASN A 36 -1.96 17.68 24.94
CA ASN A 36 -1.35 18.83 25.60
C ASN A 36 0.20 18.86 25.49
N SER A 37 0.82 17.90 24.77
CA SER A 37 2.27 17.67 24.74
C SER A 37 2.89 17.79 23.35
N ASN A 38 2.24 18.51 22.43
CA ASN A 38 2.63 18.62 21.01
C ASN A 38 2.60 17.28 20.27
N GLN A 39 1.81 16.32 20.74
CA GLN A 39 1.54 15.10 20.01
C GLN A 39 0.25 15.24 19.21
N VAL A 40 0.28 14.66 18.02
CA VAL A 40 -0.85 14.56 17.11
C VAL A 40 -1.10 13.08 16.86
N GLU A 41 -2.28 12.63 17.26
CA GLU A 41 -2.74 11.27 17.02
C GLU A 41 -3.62 11.25 15.76
N LEU A 42 -3.35 10.31 14.85
CA LEU A 42 -4.16 10.06 13.66
C LEU A 42 -5.13 8.91 13.92
N PHE A 43 -6.41 9.18 13.71
CA PHE A 43 -7.48 8.20 13.76
C PHE A 43 -8.11 8.00 12.38
N ILE A 44 -8.35 6.74 12.02
CA ILE A 44 -9.14 6.37 10.84
C ILE A 44 -10.26 5.43 11.30
N LYS A 45 -11.51 5.79 11.00
CA LYS A 45 -12.73 5.07 11.45
C LYS A 45 -12.75 4.83 12.98
N GLY A 46 -12.24 5.79 13.74
CA GLY A 46 -12.16 5.73 15.21
C GLY A 46 -11.03 4.85 15.76
N ILE A 47 -10.14 4.31 14.91
CA ILE A 47 -8.98 3.52 15.32
C ILE A 47 -7.74 4.41 15.24
N ARG A 48 -6.99 4.51 16.35
CA ARG A 48 -5.72 5.24 16.41
C ARG A 48 -4.65 4.47 15.64
N LEU A 49 -4.17 4.99 14.52
CA LEU A 49 -3.17 4.31 13.68
C LEU A 49 -1.75 4.79 13.91
N ALA A 50 -1.58 6.07 14.22
CA ALA A 50 -0.26 6.66 14.35
C ALA A 50 -0.26 7.82 15.34
N GLU A 51 0.92 8.09 15.88
CA GLU A 51 1.22 9.22 16.74
C GLU A 51 2.44 9.94 16.18
N TYR A 52 2.35 11.27 16.10
CA TYR A 52 3.37 12.15 15.56
C TYR A 52 3.70 13.22 16.59
N ARG A 53 4.99 13.52 16.73
CA ARG A 53 5.44 14.69 17.49
C ARG A 53 5.57 15.87 16.55
N VAL A 54 4.92 16.97 16.90
CA VAL A 54 4.81 18.17 16.05
C VAL A 54 5.26 19.39 16.85
N ASP A 55 6.57 19.62 16.87
CA ASP A 55 7.18 20.67 17.69
C ASP A 55 6.97 22.10 17.12
N ASP A 56 6.63 22.21 15.83
CA ASP A 56 6.40 23.48 15.14
C ASP A 56 5.40 23.36 13.97
N LEU A 57 5.12 24.50 13.32
CA LEU A 57 4.17 24.55 12.19
C LEU A 57 4.72 23.81 10.96
N ALA A 58 6.04 23.80 10.73
CA ALA A 58 6.62 23.13 9.59
C ALA A 58 6.45 21.61 9.68
N ALA A 59 6.59 21.04 10.89
CA ALA A 59 6.30 19.64 11.14
C ALA A 59 4.82 19.30 10.89
N LEU A 60 3.89 20.18 11.28
CA LEU A 60 2.46 20.00 11.00
C LEU A 60 2.17 20.08 9.50
N GLU A 61 2.77 21.05 8.82
CA GLU A 61 2.65 21.25 7.38
C GLU A 61 3.13 20.01 6.62
N GLN A 62 4.27 19.44 7.00
CA GLN A 62 4.78 18.22 6.38
C GLN A 62 3.80 17.05 6.57
N LEU A 63 3.26 16.88 7.78
CA LEU A 63 2.30 15.82 8.09
C LEU A 63 1.02 15.96 7.26
N VAL A 64 0.40 17.14 7.31
CA VAL A 64 -0.89 17.42 6.63
C VAL A 64 -0.73 17.40 5.11
N ASN A 65 0.35 17.99 4.57
CA ASN A 65 0.61 17.94 3.14
C ASN A 65 0.89 16.50 2.67
N GLY A 66 1.54 15.66 3.48
CA GLY A 66 1.72 14.24 3.17
C GLY A 66 0.38 13.52 3.04
N PHE A 67 -0.55 13.79 3.95
CA PHE A 67 -1.92 13.25 3.89
C PHE A 67 -2.72 13.67 2.65
N GLU A 68 -2.44 14.85 2.09
CA GLU A 68 -3.07 15.34 0.86
C GLU A 68 -2.47 14.71 -0.41
N GLN A 69 -1.27 14.12 -0.34
CA GLN A 69 -0.63 13.47 -1.48
C GLN A 69 -1.18 12.06 -1.67
N GLN A 70 -2.00 11.86 -2.71
CA GLN A 70 -2.29 10.52 -3.21
C GLN A 70 -1.25 10.17 -4.27
N GLU A 71 -0.24 9.37 -3.91
CA GLU A 71 0.58 8.75 -4.94
C GLU A 71 -0.24 7.70 -5.69
N LYS A 72 -0.54 7.99 -6.96
CA LYS A 72 -0.92 6.95 -7.91
C LYS A 72 0.28 6.06 -8.13
N LEU A 73 0.08 4.74 -8.15
CA LEU A 73 1.07 3.76 -8.54
C LEU A 73 1.78 4.20 -9.83
N ARG A 74 3.06 4.56 -9.77
CA ARG A 74 3.88 4.98 -10.92
C ARG A 74 4.70 3.82 -11.45
N VAL A 75 4.02 2.71 -11.70
CA VAL A 75 4.66 1.53 -12.28
C VAL A 75 4.30 1.49 -13.75
N ASP A 76 5.27 1.82 -14.59
CA ASP A 76 5.10 1.79 -16.05
C ASP A 76 5.41 0.41 -16.66
N ASP A 77 6.09 -0.47 -15.89
CA ASP A 77 6.44 -1.82 -16.32
C ASP A 77 6.30 -2.83 -15.16
N ILE A 78 5.30 -3.69 -15.27
CA ILE A 78 5.02 -4.72 -14.26
C ILE A 78 6.13 -5.75 -14.14
N LEU A 79 6.89 -6.03 -15.21
CA LEU A 79 7.99 -6.99 -15.16
C LEU A 79 9.13 -6.51 -14.26
N SER A 80 9.41 -5.22 -14.32
CA SER A 80 10.39 -4.59 -13.43
C SER A 80 9.95 -4.73 -11.97
N VAL A 81 8.66 -4.59 -11.66
CA VAL A 81 8.15 -4.83 -10.29
C VAL A 81 8.25 -6.30 -9.90
N ILE A 82 7.89 -7.22 -10.79
CA ILE A 82 7.99 -8.67 -10.50
C ILE A 82 9.44 -9.07 -10.21
N ARG A 83 10.39 -8.49 -10.95
CA ARG A 83 11.83 -8.81 -10.84
C ARG A 83 12.49 -8.14 -9.64
N ASP A 84 12.28 -6.83 -9.49
CA ASP A 84 13.01 -6.00 -8.51
C ASP A 84 12.22 -5.83 -7.20
N GLY A 85 10.97 -6.28 -7.21
CA GLY A 85 10.12 -6.42 -6.03
C GLY A 85 9.59 -5.10 -5.50
N ILE A 86 9.36 -5.10 -4.20
CA ILE A 86 8.59 -4.07 -3.51
C ILE A 86 9.20 -2.66 -3.56
N GLY A 87 10.52 -2.54 -3.75
CA GLY A 87 11.19 -1.25 -3.86
C GLY A 87 10.67 -0.41 -5.03
N MET A 88 10.21 -1.07 -6.10
CA MET A 88 9.58 -0.40 -7.26
C MET A 88 8.23 0.23 -6.92
N LEU A 89 7.63 -0.15 -5.79
CA LEU A 89 6.40 0.42 -5.26
C LEU A 89 6.66 1.58 -4.29
N GLY A 90 7.92 2.01 -4.14
CA GLY A 90 8.33 3.04 -3.18
C GLY A 90 8.33 2.56 -1.73
N VAL A 91 8.11 1.27 -1.46
CA VAL A 91 8.07 0.72 -0.12
C VAL A 91 9.42 0.09 0.23
N SER A 92 9.94 0.42 1.41
CA SER A 92 11.22 -0.08 1.91
C SER A 92 11.03 -1.15 2.97
N SER A 93 12.01 -2.06 3.08
CA SER A 93 12.03 -3.04 4.17
C SER A 93 12.14 -2.33 5.52
N GLY A 94 11.29 -2.71 6.47
CA GLY A 94 11.23 -2.09 7.80
C GLY A 94 10.56 -0.71 7.83
N MET A 95 9.86 -0.31 6.77
CA MET A 95 9.07 0.92 6.75
C MET A 95 8.01 0.88 7.86
N HIS A 96 7.97 1.94 8.68
CA HIS A 96 6.97 2.06 9.74
C HIS A 96 5.64 2.52 9.15
N LEU A 97 4.51 2.03 9.70
CA LEU A 97 3.16 2.39 9.27
C LEU A 97 2.94 3.91 9.19
N LYS A 98 3.44 4.65 10.18
CA LYS A 98 3.35 6.11 10.23
C LYS A 98 4.09 6.81 9.09
N ASP A 99 5.20 6.23 8.63
CA ASP A 99 6.02 6.79 7.55
C ASP A 99 5.35 6.50 6.19
N ALA A 100 4.75 5.31 6.05
CA ALA A 100 3.93 4.97 4.89
C ALA A 100 2.73 5.94 4.75
N LEU A 101 2.05 6.28 5.85
CA LEU A 101 0.95 7.26 5.86
C LEU A 101 1.38 8.68 5.46
N VAL A 102 2.64 9.06 5.72
CA VAL A 102 3.19 10.35 5.29
C VAL A 102 3.59 10.30 3.82
N GLN A 103 4.15 9.18 3.36
CA GLN A 103 4.64 9.02 1.99
C GLN A 103 3.53 8.82 0.96
N PHE A 104 2.58 7.91 1.24
CA PHE A 104 1.49 7.55 0.33
C PHE A 104 0.20 8.34 0.60
N GLY A 105 0.21 9.16 1.66
CA GLY A 105 -0.92 9.91 2.15
C GLY A 105 -1.97 9.05 2.85
N LEU A 106 -3.20 9.57 2.89
CA LEU A 106 -4.31 8.89 3.55
C LEU A 106 -4.87 7.78 2.66
N PRO A 107 -5.08 6.57 3.19
CA PRO A 107 -5.64 5.48 2.42
C PRO A 107 -7.11 5.74 2.07
N ALA A 108 -7.54 5.22 0.93
CA ALA A 108 -8.94 5.18 0.55
C ALA A 108 -9.75 4.28 1.51
N ASP A 109 -9.13 3.20 1.98
CA ASP A 109 -9.75 2.29 2.93
C ASP A 109 -8.75 1.68 3.92
N PHE A 110 -9.26 1.24 5.06
CA PHE A 110 -8.50 0.65 6.16
C PHE A 110 -9.25 -0.56 6.74
N TYR A 111 -8.51 -1.64 6.94
CA TYR A 111 -9.01 -2.87 7.54
C TYR A 111 -8.01 -3.39 8.57
N GLY A 112 -8.47 -3.64 9.79
CA GLY A 112 -7.66 -4.22 10.86
C GLY A 112 -7.66 -3.38 12.13
N ASN A 113 -6.56 -3.46 12.86
CA ASN A 113 -6.31 -2.77 14.13
C ASN A 113 -4.87 -2.24 14.17
N PRO A 114 -4.44 -1.48 15.19
CA PRO A 114 -3.11 -0.86 15.20
C PRO A 114 -1.92 -1.84 15.11
N SER A 115 -2.12 -3.13 15.41
CA SER A 115 -1.09 -4.17 15.39
C SER A 115 -1.11 -5.05 14.15
N LEU A 116 -2.22 -5.14 13.41
CA LEU A 116 -2.33 -5.98 12.22
C LEU A 116 -3.45 -5.48 11.32
N GLY A 117 -3.19 -5.39 10.02
CA GLY A 117 -4.19 -5.00 9.04
C GLY A 117 -3.58 -4.64 7.69
N TYR A 118 -4.31 -3.85 6.91
CA TYR A 118 -3.79 -3.26 5.69
C TYR A 118 -4.39 -1.88 5.38
N LEU A 119 -3.62 -1.09 4.65
CA LEU A 119 -3.98 0.21 4.07
C LEU A 119 -4.28 0.03 2.56
N GLN A 120 -5.38 0.57 2.08
CA GLN A 120 -5.79 0.51 0.67
C GLN A 120 -5.64 1.86 -0.03
N TYR A 121 -4.83 1.90 -1.09
CA TYR A 121 -4.51 3.07 -1.91
C TYR A 121 -4.88 2.81 -3.38
N GLY A 122 -6.17 2.81 -3.69
CA GLY A 122 -6.64 2.46 -5.04
C GLY A 122 -6.32 1.00 -5.35
N THR A 123 -5.39 0.73 -6.27
CA THR A 123 -4.93 -0.63 -6.61
C THR A 123 -3.76 -1.11 -5.75
N LEU A 124 -3.07 -0.22 -5.03
CA LEU A 124 -2.00 -0.60 -4.11
C LEU A 124 -2.58 -0.94 -2.74
N ARG A 125 -2.16 -2.06 -2.17
CA ARG A 125 -2.43 -2.46 -0.79
C ARG A 125 -1.12 -2.59 -0.02
N LEU A 126 -1.03 -2.01 1.16
CA LEU A 126 0.09 -2.19 2.08
C LEU A 126 -0.39 -2.97 3.31
N GLY A 127 0.09 -4.19 3.49
CA GLY A 127 -0.11 -4.97 4.71
C GLY A 127 0.86 -4.52 5.80
N TYR A 128 0.45 -4.62 7.04
CA TYR A 128 1.32 -4.32 8.17
C TYR A 128 1.09 -5.27 9.35
N PHE A 129 2.16 -5.50 10.09
CA PHE A 129 2.20 -6.26 11.34
C PHE A 129 3.09 -5.54 12.36
N GLU A 130 2.60 -5.43 13.59
CA GLU A 130 3.26 -4.76 14.73
C GLU A 130 3.76 -3.34 14.40
N GLY A 131 3.03 -2.62 13.54
CA GLY A 131 3.33 -1.24 13.16
C GLY A 131 4.35 -1.10 12.02
N PHE A 132 4.78 -2.20 11.40
CA PHE A 132 5.68 -2.21 10.24
C PHE A 132 4.98 -2.75 9.02
N ILE A 133 5.29 -2.17 7.85
CA ILE A 133 4.84 -2.73 6.58
C ILE A 133 5.57 -4.07 6.37
N ASP A 134 4.80 -5.14 6.17
CA ASP A 134 5.30 -6.50 5.95
C ASP A 134 4.91 -7.06 4.57
N GLU A 135 4.00 -6.37 3.88
CA GLU A 135 3.50 -6.75 2.56
C GLU A 135 3.18 -5.50 1.73
N ALA A 136 3.44 -5.56 0.43
CA ALA A 136 2.69 -4.74 -0.53
C ALA A 136 2.09 -5.63 -1.61
N ALA A 137 0.94 -5.22 -2.14
CA ALA A 137 0.28 -5.92 -3.22
C ALA A 137 -0.34 -4.94 -4.23
N ILE A 138 -0.26 -5.31 -5.50
CA ILE A 138 -1.05 -4.72 -6.57
C ILE A 138 -2.30 -5.58 -6.72
N LEU A 139 -3.46 -4.97 -6.50
CA LEU A 139 -4.77 -5.57 -6.73
C LEU A 139 -5.22 -5.25 -8.15
N PHE A 140 -5.49 -6.29 -8.91
CA PHE A 140 -6.01 -6.17 -10.27
C PHE A 140 -7.53 -6.08 -10.19
N GLN A 141 -8.02 -4.85 -10.25
CA GLN A 141 -9.45 -4.51 -10.36
C GLN A 141 -9.68 -3.76 -11.68
N ASP A 142 -10.94 -3.68 -12.12
CA ASP A 142 -11.33 -3.15 -13.44
C ASP A 142 -10.57 -1.86 -13.83
N ASP A 143 -10.15 -1.81 -15.11
CA ASP A 143 -9.34 -0.78 -15.79
C ASP A 143 -7.83 -0.73 -15.49
N LEU A 144 -7.27 -1.56 -14.60
CA LEU A 144 -5.81 -1.63 -14.42
C LEU A 144 -5.12 -2.34 -15.59
N SER A 145 -4.16 -1.66 -16.20
CA SER A 145 -3.35 -2.18 -17.31
C SER A 145 -1.89 -1.74 -17.18
N PHE A 146 -0.96 -2.68 -17.38
CA PHE A 146 0.47 -2.42 -17.44
C PHE A 146 0.98 -2.75 -18.83
N ASP A 147 1.33 -1.73 -19.60
CA ASP A 147 1.89 -1.91 -20.93
C ASP A 147 3.29 -2.52 -20.85
N LEU A 148 3.55 -3.55 -21.65
CA LEU A 148 4.88 -4.11 -21.74
C LEU A 148 5.77 -3.23 -22.61
N GLN A 149 6.96 -2.91 -22.08
CA GLN A 149 7.94 -2.07 -22.77
C GLN A 149 8.84 -2.88 -23.71
N ASP A 150 9.02 -4.19 -23.45
CA ASP A 150 9.77 -5.08 -24.32
C ASP A 150 8.97 -5.39 -25.60
N PRO A 151 9.48 -5.03 -26.80
CA PRO A 151 8.76 -5.26 -28.06
C PRO A 151 8.40 -6.73 -28.32
N LEU A 152 9.27 -7.68 -27.95
CA LEU A 152 9.03 -9.10 -28.16
C LEU A 152 7.90 -9.60 -27.26
N LEU A 153 7.88 -9.15 -26.01
CA LEU A 153 6.82 -9.52 -25.06
C LEU A 153 5.51 -8.81 -25.40
N LYS A 154 5.57 -7.57 -25.87
CA LYS A 154 4.41 -6.77 -26.27
C LYS A 154 3.64 -7.39 -27.44
N ASP A 155 4.34 -8.01 -28.39
CA ASP A 155 3.70 -8.74 -29.50
C ASP A 155 2.94 -9.99 -29.01
N MET A 156 3.32 -10.54 -27.85
CA MET A 156 2.71 -11.74 -27.26
C MET A 156 1.57 -11.40 -26.30
N LEU A 157 1.81 -10.45 -25.40
CA LEU A 157 0.86 -9.94 -24.42
C LEU A 157 1.04 -8.41 -24.36
N PRO A 158 0.18 -7.61 -25.03
CA PRO A 158 0.39 -6.17 -25.12
C PRO A 158 0.44 -5.47 -23.76
N ALA A 159 -0.35 -5.98 -22.82
CA ALA A 159 -0.41 -5.47 -21.46
C ALA A 159 -0.84 -6.57 -20.48
N VAL A 160 -0.41 -6.44 -19.22
CA VAL A 160 -0.92 -7.22 -18.10
C VAL A 160 -2.11 -6.48 -17.48
N THR A 161 -3.26 -7.14 -17.44
CA THR A 161 -4.54 -6.57 -17.01
C THR A 161 -5.25 -7.48 -16.03
N ALA A 162 -6.36 -7.03 -15.45
CA ALA A 162 -7.22 -7.85 -14.60
C ALA A 162 -7.85 -9.05 -15.34
N THR A 163 -7.85 -9.06 -16.68
CA THR A 163 -8.34 -10.18 -17.49
C THR A 163 -7.20 -11.02 -18.09
N SER A 164 -5.95 -10.76 -17.73
CA SER A 164 -4.83 -11.60 -18.18
C SER A 164 -4.93 -12.98 -17.54
N TYR A 165 -4.91 -14.00 -18.39
CA TYR A 165 -5.04 -15.39 -17.98
C TYR A 165 -3.72 -15.93 -17.42
N LEU A 166 -3.83 -16.90 -16.52
CA LEU A 166 -2.69 -17.65 -15.97
C LEU A 166 -1.68 -18.08 -17.04
N HIS A 167 -2.13 -18.69 -18.13
CA HIS A 167 -1.23 -19.19 -19.17
C HIS A 167 -0.46 -18.08 -19.90
N GLU A 168 -1.05 -16.90 -20.07
CA GLU A 168 -0.39 -15.72 -20.66
C GLU A 168 0.70 -15.19 -19.72
N ILE A 169 0.41 -15.12 -18.42
CA ILE A 169 1.39 -14.71 -17.42
C ILE A 169 2.52 -15.74 -17.31
N ILE A 170 2.24 -17.04 -17.33
CA ILE A 170 3.28 -18.08 -17.35
C ILE A 170 4.15 -17.96 -18.60
N GLN A 171 3.56 -17.70 -19.76
CA GLN A 171 4.31 -17.49 -20.99
C GLN A 171 5.23 -16.26 -20.87
N LEU A 172 4.71 -15.15 -20.34
CA LEU A 172 5.46 -13.93 -20.06
C LEU A 172 6.66 -14.20 -19.13
N LEU A 173 6.46 -14.92 -18.03
CA LEU A 173 7.51 -15.27 -17.08
C LEU A 173 8.60 -16.14 -17.74
N ASN A 174 8.21 -17.14 -18.53
CA ASN A 174 9.14 -18.00 -19.24
C ASN A 174 9.98 -17.23 -20.27
N CYS A 175 9.35 -16.35 -21.04
CA CYS A 175 10.05 -15.50 -22.02
C CYS A 175 10.97 -14.47 -21.35
N SER A 176 10.65 -14.08 -20.11
CA SER A 176 11.49 -13.18 -19.29
C SER A 176 12.55 -13.91 -18.47
N GLU A 177 12.70 -15.23 -18.66
CA GLU A 177 13.62 -16.11 -17.92
C GLU A 177 13.41 -16.07 -16.39
N LEU A 178 12.20 -15.74 -15.93
CA LEU A 178 11.84 -15.69 -14.53
C LEU A 178 11.46 -17.09 -14.04
N LYS A 179 12.17 -17.59 -13.02
CA LYS A 179 11.86 -18.89 -12.41
C LYS A 179 10.58 -18.78 -11.60
N TRP A 180 9.67 -19.72 -11.83
CA TRP A 180 8.41 -19.78 -11.10
C TRP A 180 8.04 -21.22 -10.73
N HIS A 181 7.16 -21.33 -9.74
CA HIS A 181 6.49 -22.59 -9.39
C HIS A 181 5.08 -22.29 -8.90
N SER A 182 4.17 -23.25 -9.06
CA SER A 182 2.84 -23.14 -8.46
C SER A 182 2.85 -23.72 -7.04
N GLN A 183 2.09 -23.07 -6.16
CA GLN A 183 1.77 -23.60 -4.85
C GLN A 183 0.25 -23.76 -4.77
N TYR A 184 -0.18 -24.98 -4.45
CA TYR A 184 -1.57 -25.26 -4.12
C TYR A 184 -1.62 -25.60 -2.63
N GLU A 185 -2.35 -24.80 -1.87
CA GLU A 185 -2.65 -25.13 -0.48
C GLU A 185 -3.99 -25.84 -0.42
N LYS A 186 -4.05 -26.89 0.40
CA LYS A 186 -5.15 -27.87 0.41
C LYS A 186 -6.53 -27.26 0.72
N ASP A 187 -6.54 -26.07 1.32
CA ASP A 187 -7.74 -25.35 1.74
C ASP A 187 -8.02 -24.07 0.93
N HIS A 188 -7.23 -23.79 -0.12
CA HIS A 188 -7.45 -22.67 -1.03
C HIS A 188 -8.26 -23.13 -2.24
N MET A 189 -9.59 -23.02 -2.13
CA MET A 189 -10.52 -23.52 -3.14
C MET A 189 -10.79 -22.56 -4.30
N ASP A 190 -10.43 -21.28 -4.15
CA ASP A 190 -10.88 -20.22 -5.06
C ASP A 190 -9.73 -19.59 -5.87
N TYR A 191 -8.47 -19.93 -5.58
CA TYR A 191 -7.32 -19.39 -6.31
C TYR A 191 -6.12 -20.34 -6.43
N ILE A 192 -5.29 -20.10 -7.44
CA ILE A 192 -3.95 -20.68 -7.60
C ILE A 192 -2.91 -19.59 -7.31
N VAL A 193 -1.86 -19.95 -6.58
CA VAL A 193 -0.69 -19.08 -6.38
C VAL A 193 0.46 -19.53 -7.28
N VAL A 194 0.99 -18.60 -8.07
CA VAL A 194 2.26 -18.73 -8.79
C VAL A 194 3.30 -17.89 -8.08
N LYS A 195 4.35 -18.54 -7.59
CA LYS A 195 5.49 -17.88 -6.96
C LYS A 195 6.59 -17.62 -7.97
N VAL A 196 7.09 -16.39 -8.03
CA VAL A 196 8.18 -15.98 -8.91
C VAL A 196 9.42 -15.71 -8.06
N GLY A 197 10.39 -16.62 -8.13
CA GLY A 197 11.58 -16.58 -7.28
C GLY A 197 11.24 -16.45 -5.78
N ASP A 198 11.92 -15.51 -5.13
CA ASP A 198 11.66 -15.08 -3.75
C ASP A 198 10.97 -13.69 -3.69
N THR A 199 10.57 -13.15 -4.84
CA THR A 199 10.19 -11.73 -4.97
C THR A 199 8.69 -11.53 -4.92
N ALA A 200 7.93 -12.33 -5.66
CA ALA A 200 6.50 -12.08 -5.88
C ALA A 200 5.64 -13.35 -5.83
N ASP A 201 4.45 -13.19 -5.26
CA ASP A 201 3.38 -14.18 -5.26
C ASP A 201 2.21 -13.65 -6.09
N MET A 202 1.83 -14.36 -7.16
CA MET A 202 0.75 -14.00 -8.06
C MET A 202 -0.46 -14.89 -7.81
N SER A 203 -1.62 -14.31 -7.56
CA SER A 203 -2.86 -15.05 -7.33
C SER A 203 -3.77 -14.98 -8.55
N PHE A 204 -4.32 -16.12 -8.92
CA PHE A 204 -5.24 -16.26 -10.04
C PHE A 204 -6.54 -16.88 -9.56
N ASP A 205 -7.66 -16.30 -9.96
CA ASP A 205 -8.99 -16.85 -9.72
C ASP A 205 -9.13 -18.22 -10.40
N LEU A 206 -9.63 -19.22 -9.69
CA LEU A 206 -9.69 -20.60 -10.20
C LEU A 206 -10.78 -20.80 -11.27
N ASP A 207 -11.89 -20.07 -11.17
CA ASP A 207 -13.04 -20.22 -12.08
C ASP A 207 -12.76 -19.58 -13.44
N THR A 208 -12.13 -18.40 -13.42
CA THR A 208 -11.87 -17.58 -14.61
C THR A 208 -10.44 -17.72 -15.13
N GLY A 209 -9.50 -18.10 -14.26
CA GLY A 209 -8.06 -18.11 -14.57
C GLY A 209 -7.43 -16.73 -14.60
N TYR A 210 -8.14 -15.67 -14.16
CA TYR A 210 -7.68 -14.29 -14.24
C TYR A 210 -6.75 -13.89 -13.09
N LEU A 211 -5.78 -13.05 -13.40
CA LEU A 211 -4.88 -12.45 -12.41
C LEU A 211 -5.66 -11.49 -11.49
N THR A 212 -5.63 -11.76 -10.18
CA THR A 212 -6.33 -10.94 -9.17
C THR A 212 -5.37 -10.11 -8.33
N ARG A 213 -4.13 -10.59 -8.14
CA ARG A 213 -3.17 -9.96 -7.24
C ARG A 213 -1.74 -10.33 -7.58
N ILE A 214 -0.83 -9.36 -7.43
CA ILE A 214 0.61 -9.60 -7.32
C ILE A 214 1.06 -9.05 -5.97
N ALA A 215 1.59 -9.91 -5.11
CA ALA A 215 2.00 -9.59 -3.74
C ALA A 215 3.50 -9.75 -3.55
N PHE A 216 4.07 -8.92 -2.68
CA PHE A 216 5.48 -8.87 -2.36
C PHE A 216 5.61 -8.92 -0.85
N SER A 217 6.19 -10.00 -0.33
CA SER A 217 6.46 -10.12 1.10
C SER A 217 7.76 -9.43 1.45
N ILE A 218 7.73 -8.55 2.44
CA ILE A 218 8.94 -8.00 3.04
C ILE A 218 9.42 -9.03 4.05
N LYS A 219 10.39 -9.88 3.66
CA LYS A 219 11.08 -10.71 4.66
C LYS A 219 11.73 -9.76 5.66
N SER A 220 11.26 -9.74 6.90
CA SER A 220 11.91 -8.97 7.97
C SER A 220 13.33 -9.51 8.10
N THR A 221 14.34 -8.71 7.75
CA THR A 221 15.74 -9.09 7.98
C THR A 221 16.12 -9.09 9.46
N GLN A 222 15.17 -8.78 10.35
CA GLN A 222 15.36 -8.81 11.79
C GLN A 222 14.09 -9.34 12.46
N SER A 223 14.09 -10.62 12.82
CA SER A 223 13.41 -10.98 14.07
C SER A 223 14.16 -10.24 15.18
N PRO A 224 13.51 -9.43 16.03
CA PRO A 224 14.19 -8.91 17.21
C PRO A 224 14.66 -10.12 18.01
N ILE A 225 15.97 -10.22 18.23
CA ILE A 225 16.51 -11.06 19.28
C ILE A 225 15.94 -10.45 20.56
N ILE A 226 14.86 -11.03 21.08
CA ILE A 226 14.33 -10.70 22.39
C ILE A 226 15.42 -11.14 23.40
N PRO A 227 16.06 -10.20 24.15
CA PRO A 227 17.02 -10.56 25.18
C PRO A 227 16.35 -11.27 26.37
#